data_AF-A0A4V1IJM0-F1
#
_entry.id   AF-A0A4V1IJM0-F1
#
_cell.length_a   1.000
_cell.length_b   1.000
_cell.length_c   1.000
_cell.angle_alpha   90.00
_cell.angle_beta   90.00
_cell.angle_gamma   90.00
#
_symmetry.space_group_name_H-M   'P 1'
#
loop_
_entity.id
_entity.type
_entity.pdbx_description
1 polymer ?
#
loop_
_entity_poly.entity_id
_entity_poly.type
_entity_poly.pdbx_seq_one_letter_code
_entity_poly.pdbx_strand_id
1 'polypeptide(L)'
;MCFMIKLPNLRIMGLILLTAMHLQASAQEPTFSGLFKNRFFTLSQDSELLCTTSESGYLPIERLNEIIHHYENDNPGLRQAAVAFLTRHTHPDHLDDLKQIKKHCRNQNQDELCILEGYWDDRENALRVLALFYDTKTAIKHSNHYRLPRFETDHLYAFEKGLRKIPPFMRDFIVKAKPIRDLDKVFVSAKIPEKTQRLILDALPGDTESQVWADDTHPMTIIPGVGFLNQVVAQVYSGSNRIVFTIKNFDKAKEGHFYKDIGLKYLVDFRIPLIVHELAHVIDNFHFWNGHESLYFFFWYRKLSTDIVYMHMIKDADLALWPSRWFDAFEFLWEVNDGRYNGKINEKLAELLSQYILIPQRLKSESPEAYAWLQKEIFKGIEYSGYENCQNPIVRELNWWEAAVARPLGRRWR
;
A
#
# COMPACT_ATOMS: atom_id res chain seq x y z
N MET A 1 -45.19 -52.78 62.90
CA MET A 1 -45.01 -53.12 61.48
C MET A 1 -44.43 -51.88 60.80
N CYS A 2 -43.09 -51.81 60.71
CA CYS A 2 -42.38 -50.72 60.05
C CYS A 2 -42.27 -51.02 58.56
N PHE A 3 -42.68 -50.08 57.70
CA PHE A 3 -42.24 -50.05 56.31
C PHE A 3 -41.38 -48.80 56.11
N MET A 4 -40.08 -49.04 55.92
CA MET A 4 -39.06 -48.06 55.53
C MET A 4 -39.28 -47.69 54.06
N ILE A 5 -39.42 -46.41 53.78
CA ILE A 5 -39.25 -45.86 52.42
C ILE A 5 -37.77 -45.47 52.28
N LYS A 6 -37.06 -46.14 51.36
CA LYS A 6 -35.67 -45.81 50.99
C LYS A 6 -35.63 -44.50 50.21
N LEU A 7 -34.89 -43.53 50.73
CA LEU A 7 -34.47 -42.32 50.01
C LEU A 7 -33.33 -42.66 49.02
N PRO A 8 -33.36 -42.21 47.76
CA PRO A 8 -32.22 -42.33 46.86
C PRO A 8 -31.20 -41.20 47.09
N ASN A 9 -29.97 -41.62 47.41
CA ASN A 9 -28.67 -40.97 47.23
C ASN A 9 -28.61 -39.47 46.83
N LEU A 10 -28.61 -38.58 47.82
CA LEU A 10 -28.01 -37.24 47.74
C LEU A 10 -26.47 -37.34 47.70
N ARG A 11 -25.86 -37.75 46.58
CA ARG A 11 -24.41 -37.57 46.37
C ARG A 11 -23.96 -37.22 44.95
N ILE A 12 -24.89 -37.00 44.01
CA ILE A 12 -24.52 -36.70 42.60
C ILE A 12 -24.92 -35.27 42.17
N MET A 13 -25.59 -34.48 43.01
CA MET A 13 -25.96 -33.09 42.71
C MET A 13 -24.96 -32.03 43.24
N GLY A 14 -23.79 -32.45 43.72
CA GLY A 14 -22.75 -31.54 44.24
C GLY A 14 -21.58 -31.28 43.28
N LEU A 15 -21.55 -31.90 42.10
CA LEU A 15 -20.39 -31.83 41.17
C LEU A 15 -20.71 -31.22 39.80
N ILE A 16 -21.91 -30.64 39.62
CA ILE A 16 -22.31 -29.98 38.36
C ILE A 16 -22.42 -28.45 38.54
N LEU A 17 -22.40 -27.93 39.77
CA LEU A 17 -22.41 -26.48 40.03
C LEU A 17 -21.02 -25.84 40.22
N LEU A 18 -19.92 -26.61 40.11
CA LEU A 18 -18.54 -26.09 40.19
C LEU A 18 -17.84 -25.96 38.83
N THR A 19 -18.51 -26.27 37.72
CA THR A 19 -17.97 -26.11 36.35
C THR A 19 -18.60 -24.94 35.58
N ALA A 20 -19.54 -24.21 36.17
CA ALA A 20 -20.23 -23.07 35.53
C ALA A 20 -19.58 -21.70 35.84
N MET A 21 -18.35 -21.68 36.37
CA MET A 21 -17.50 -20.48 36.44
C MET A 21 -16.31 -20.59 35.48
N HIS A 22 -16.54 -21.10 34.27
CA HIS A 22 -15.75 -20.55 33.16
C HIS A 22 -16.32 -19.17 32.88
N LEU A 23 -15.66 -18.16 33.44
CA LEU A 23 -15.65 -16.84 32.84
C LEU A 23 -15.52 -17.05 31.32
N GLN A 24 -16.60 -16.79 30.58
CA GLN A 24 -16.44 -16.27 29.24
C GLN A 24 -15.74 -14.92 29.43
N ALA A 25 -14.42 -14.97 29.56
CA ALA A 25 -13.59 -13.88 29.10
C ALA A 25 -13.92 -13.77 27.61
N SER A 26 -14.88 -12.89 27.29
CA SER A 26 -14.83 -12.17 26.03
C SER A 26 -13.38 -11.72 25.93
N ALA A 27 -12.61 -12.36 25.05
CA ALA A 27 -11.29 -11.90 24.71
C ALA A 27 -11.52 -10.51 24.12
N GLN A 28 -11.42 -9.50 24.96
CA GLN A 28 -11.47 -8.12 24.55
C GLN A 28 -10.30 -7.98 23.58
N GLU A 29 -10.61 -7.73 22.30
CA GLU A 29 -9.58 -7.60 21.28
C GLU A 29 -8.55 -6.57 21.78
N PRO A 30 -7.25 -6.85 21.63
CA PRO A 30 -6.22 -5.99 22.19
C PRO A 30 -6.37 -4.58 21.61
N THR A 31 -6.68 -3.62 22.47
CA THR A 31 -6.77 -2.21 22.10
C THR A 31 -5.39 -1.58 22.17
N PHE A 32 -4.82 -1.26 21.00
CA PHE A 32 -3.55 -0.55 20.92
C PHE A 32 -3.79 0.95 20.82
N SER A 33 -2.96 1.73 21.51
CA SER A 33 -3.09 3.18 21.54
C SER A 33 -1.82 3.84 21.01
N GLY A 34 -1.95 5.07 20.52
CA GLY A 34 -0.79 5.84 20.10
C GLY A 34 -0.11 5.35 18.82
N LEU A 35 -0.67 4.39 18.09
CA LEU A 35 -0.13 3.92 16.80
C LEU A 35 -0.37 4.91 15.66
N PHE A 36 0.32 4.67 14.55
CA PHE A 36 0.09 5.28 13.24
C PHE A 36 0.21 6.81 13.26
N LYS A 37 1.23 7.32 13.95
CA LYS A 37 1.42 8.76 14.19
C LYS A 37 2.21 9.47 13.10
N ASN A 38 2.70 8.75 12.09
CA ASN A 38 3.53 9.30 11.02
C ASN A 38 4.75 10.08 11.58
N ARG A 39 5.27 9.65 12.73
CA ARG A 39 6.27 10.36 13.52
C ARG A 39 7.67 10.18 12.94
N PHE A 40 7.96 9.01 12.37
CA PHE A 40 9.31 8.62 11.99
C PHE A 40 9.51 8.59 10.48
N PHE A 41 8.51 8.14 9.72
CA PHE A 41 8.51 8.22 8.26
C PHE A 41 7.94 9.56 7.82
N THR A 42 8.61 10.64 8.20
CA THR A 42 8.17 12.01 7.95
C THR A 42 8.19 12.37 6.47
N LEU A 43 7.42 13.40 6.12
CA LEU A 43 7.42 13.96 4.77
C LEU A 43 8.83 14.46 4.38
N SER A 44 9.33 14.03 3.22
CA SER A 44 10.51 14.57 2.55
C SER A 44 10.06 15.45 1.39
N GLN A 45 10.29 16.75 1.53
CA GLN A 45 9.98 17.76 0.51
C GLN A 45 11.17 18.01 -0.43
N ASP A 46 12.39 17.71 0.04
CA ASP A 46 13.64 17.85 -0.72
C ASP A 46 13.78 16.82 -1.86
N SER A 47 14.81 17.02 -2.68
CA SER A 47 15.17 16.08 -3.73
C SER A 47 16.03 14.92 -3.22
N GLU A 48 16.63 15.00 -2.02
CA GLU A 48 17.63 14.03 -1.54
C GLU A 48 17.11 12.59 -1.57
N LEU A 49 15.88 12.38 -1.11
CA LEU A 49 15.26 11.05 -1.11
C LEU A 49 15.04 10.50 -2.52
N LEU A 50 14.79 11.37 -3.50
CA LEU A 50 14.63 11.01 -4.91
C LEU A 50 15.98 10.76 -5.59
N CYS A 51 17.00 11.53 -5.22
CA CYS A 51 18.32 11.50 -5.85
C CYS A 51 19.23 10.36 -5.34
N THR A 52 18.84 9.66 -4.27
CA THR A 52 19.62 8.55 -3.72
C THR A 52 19.28 7.24 -4.43
N THR A 53 20.28 6.55 -4.98
CA THR A 53 20.18 5.11 -5.35
C THR A 53 20.83 4.19 -4.33
N SER A 54 21.47 4.76 -3.31
CA SER A 54 22.24 4.09 -2.26
C SER A 54 21.49 3.97 -0.93
N GLU A 55 22.04 3.16 0.00
CA GLU A 55 21.54 2.94 1.37
C GLU A 55 21.32 4.23 2.18
N SER A 56 22.01 5.32 1.83
CA SER A 56 22.01 6.61 2.54
C SER A 56 20.66 7.35 2.56
N GLY A 57 19.66 6.91 1.80
CA GLY A 57 18.32 7.51 1.79
C GLY A 57 17.29 6.83 2.70
N TYR A 58 17.59 5.61 3.18
CA TYR A 58 16.66 4.79 3.96
C TYR A 58 16.92 4.88 5.45
N LEU A 59 15.90 4.55 6.24
CA LEU A 59 16.12 4.42 7.67
C LEU A 59 17.02 3.19 7.95
N PRO A 60 18.17 3.37 8.63
CA PRO A 60 19.06 2.27 8.95
C PRO A 60 18.45 1.39 10.04
N ILE A 61 18.99 0.16 10.20
CA ILE A 61 18.48 -0.85 11.13
C ILE A 61 18.33 -0.31 12.56
N GLU A 62 19.26 0.52 13.03
CA GLU A 62 19.21 1.14 14.35
C GLU A 62 17.96 2.01 14.49
N ARG A 63 17.66 2.85 13.49
CA ARG A 63 16.45 3.67 13.49
C ARG A 63 15.19 2.83 13.38
N LEU A 64 15.18 1.76 12.58
CA LEU A 64 14.04 0.86 12.50
C LEU A 64 13.73 0.22 13.86
N ASN A 65 14.76 -0.23 14.57
CA ASN A 65 14.62 -0.76 15.93
C ASN A 65 14.09 0.32 16.88
N GLU A 66 14.61 1.54 16.85
CA GLU A 66 14.10 2.62 17.71
C GLU A 66 12.61 2.90 17.51
N ILE A 67 12.13 2.87 16.26
CA ILE A 67 10.71 3.04 15.92
C ILE A 67 9.88 1.92 16.53
N ILE A 68 10.32 0.67 16.34
CA ILE A 68 9.65 -0.52 16.87
C ILE A 68 9.56 -0.44 18.39
N HIS A 69 10.67 -0.19 19.08
CA HIS A 69 10.69 -0.05 20.53
C HIS A 69 9.79 1.10 21.02
N HIS A 70 9.77 2.25 20.31
CA HIS A 70 8.92 3.37 20.67
C HIS A 70 7.44 2.96 20.76
N TYR A 71 6.93 2.24 19.75
CA TYR A 71 5.53 1.85 19.70
C TYR A 71 5.21 0.67 20.64
N GLU A 72 6.14 -0.27 20.82
CA GLU A 72 5.93 -1.45 21.66
C GLU A 72 6.02 -1.17 23.16
N ASN A 73 6.80 -0.17 23.59
CA ASN A 73 6.96 0.18 25.02
C ASN A 73 5.62 0.42 25.72
N ASP A 74 4.68 1.06 25.02
CA ASP A 74 3.35 1.41 25.57
C ASP A 74 2.25 0.43 25.11
N ASN A 75 2.59 -0.60 24.34
CA ASN A 75 1.63 -1.53 23.75
C ASN A 75 2.06 -3.00 23.89
N PRO A 76 1.87 -3.61 25.08
CA PRO A 76 2.16 -5.02 25.30
C PRO A 76 1.40 -5.91 24.29
N GLY A 77 2.10 -6.90 23.72
CA GLY A 77 1.53 -7.82 22.73
C GLY A 77 1.36 -7.25 21.31
N LEU A 78 1.73 -5.98 21.07
CA LEU A 78 1.66 -5.36 19.74
C LEU A 78 2.47 -6.13 18.71
N ARG A 79 3.68 -6.58 19.06
CA ARG A 79 4.54 -7.40 18.17
C ARG A 79 3.80 -8.64 17.70
N GLN A 80 3.24 -9.40 18.64
CA GLN A 80 2.52 -10.63 18.35
C GLN A 80 1.32 -10.39 17.43
N ALA A 81 0.50 -9.37 17.73
CA ALA A 81 -0.66 -9.04 16.91
C ALA A 81 -0.27 -8.57 15.50
N ALA A 82 0.74 -7.72 15.38
CA ALA A 82 1.18 -7.17 14.10
C ALA A 82 1.84 -8.23 13.22
N VAL A 83 2.72 -9.07 13.78
CA VAL A 83 3.31 -10.20 13.05
C VAL A 83 2.23 -11.17 12.57
N ALA A 84 1.26 -11.50 13.43
CA ALA A 84 0.14 -12.37 13.04
C ALA A 84 -0.69 -11.77 11.89
N PHE A 85 -0.91 -10.46 11.87
CA PHE A 85 -1.62 -9.75 10.81
C PHE A 85 -0.83 -9.67 9.49
N LEU A 86 0.44 -9.24 9.56
CA LEU A 86 1.32 -9.06 8.40
C LEU A 86 1.61 -10.40 7.71
N THR A 87 1.59 -11.51 8.45
CA THR A 87 1.75 -12.87 7.91
C THR A 87 0.42 -13.60 7.70
N ARG A 88 -0.73 -12.92 7.81
CA ARG A 88 -2.04 -13.58 7.64
C ARG A 88 -2.32 -13.88 6.17
N HIS A 89 -2.53 -15.16 5.87
CA HIS A 89 -2.85 -15.68 4.54
C HIS A 89 -4.04 -16.65 4.59
N THR A 90 -4.65 -16.89 3.42
CA THR A 90 -5.72 -17.89 3.24
C THR A 90 -5.28 -19.10 2.40
N HIS A 91 -4.20 -18.97 1.62
CA HIS A 91 -3.71 -20.06 0.76
C HIS A 91 -3.00 -21.16 1.58
N PRO A 92 -3.28 -22.46 1.35
CA PRO A 92 -2.70 -23.57 2.10
C PRO A 92 -1.16 -23.55 2.15
N ASP A 93 -0.49 -23.37 1.00
CA ASP A 93 0.98 -23.36 0.94
C ASP A 93 1.60 -22.27 1.84
N HIS A 94 1.04 -21.05 1.86
CA HIS A 94 1.49 -20.02 2.79
C HIS A 94 1.30 -20.42 4.25
N LEU A 95 0.21 -21.11 4.58
CA LEU A 95 -0.06 -21.57 5.94
C LEU A 95 0.92 -22.66 6.38
N ASP A 96 1.31 -23.55 5.47
CA ASP A 96 2.29 -24.60 5.72
C ASP A 96 3.70 -24.02 5.93
N ASP A 97 4.14 -23.08 5.09
CA ASP A 97 5.40 -22.35 5.28
C ASP A 97 5.44 -21.67 6.66
N LEU A 98 4.39 -20.91 7.00
CA LEU A 98 4.28 -20.22 8.28
C LEU A 98 4.27 -21.18 9.47
N LYS A 99 3.69 -22.38 9.32
CA LYS A 99 3.73 -23.42 10.35
C LYS A 99 5.16 -23.90 10.59
N GLN A 100 5.96 -24.07 9.54
CA GLN A 100 7.37 -24.44 9.63
C GLN A 100 8.20 -23.33 10.29
N ILE A 101 8.05 -22.08 9.83
CA ILE A 101 8.71 -20.91 10.42
C ILE A 101 8.38 -20.79 11.92
N LYS A 102 7.09 -20.85 12.28
CA LYS A 102 6.65 -20.81 13.70
C LYS A 102 7.22 -21.95 14.53
N LYS A 103 7.43 -23.14 13.95
CA LYS A 103 8.06 -24.27 14.65
C LYS A 103 9.56 -24.00 14.87
N HIS A 104 10.24 -23.45 13.86
CA HIS A 104 11.64 -23.09 13.94
C HIS A 104 11.90 -22.04 15.03
N CYS A 105 11.19 -20.92 15.00
CA CYS A 105 11.33 -19.85 16.00
C CYS A 105 11.08 -20.35 17.43
N ARG A 106 10.04 -21.18 17.63
CA ARG A 106 9.75 -21.79 18.93
C ARG A 106 10.86 -22.72 19.40
N ASN A 107 11.42 -23.54 18.51
CA ASN A 107 12.53 -24.44 18.87
C ASN A 107 13.81 -23.68 19.25
N GLN A 108 13.98 -22.46 18.75
CA GLN A 108 15.12 -21.59 19.08
C GLN A 108 14.84 -20.64 20.25
N ASN A 109 13.66 -20.71 20.88
CA ASN A 109 13.21 -19.75 21.91
C ASN A 109 13.34 -18.28 21.47
N GLN A 110 13.12 -18.00 20.18
CA GLN A 110 13.11 -16.65 19.64
C GLN A 110 11.72 -16.03 19.78
N ASP A 111 11.68 -14.70 19.78
CA ASP A 111 10.44 -13.93 19.89
C ASP A 111 9.63 -13.95 18.57
N GLU A 112 8.49 -13.25 18.55
CA GLU A 112 7.63 -13.19 17.37
C GLU A 112 8.28 -12.51 16.16
N LEU A 113 9.31 -11.68 16.35
CA LEU A 113 10.00 -11.04 15.22
C LEU A 113 10.65 -12.09 14.32
N CYS A 114 11.18 -13.19 14.87
CA CYS A 114 11.71 -14.31 14.10
C CYS A 114 10.72 -14.83 13.04
N ILE A 115 9.41 -14.81 13.32
CA ILE A 115 8.41 -15.28 12.37
C ILE A 115 8.36 -14.35 11.15
N LEU A 116 8.45 -13.05 11.38
CA LEU A 116 8.46 -12.06 10.30
C LEU A 116 9.79 -12.07 9.54
N GLU A 117 10.92 -12.28 10.23
CA GLU A 117 12.24 -12.48 9.60
C GLU A 117 12.23 -13.70 8.67
N GLY A 118 11.70 -14.84 9.13
CA GLY A 118 11.56 -16.03 8.29
C GLY A 118 10.50 -15.90 7.19
N TYR A 119 9.52 -15.01 7.34
CA TYR A 119 8.52 -14.73 6.30
C TYR A 119 9.09 -13.86 5.17
N TRP A 120 10.02 -12.96 5.50
CA TRP A 120 10.72 -12.11 4.53
C TRP A 120 12.05 -12.68 4.05
N ASP A 121 12.51 -13.77 4.67
CA ASP A 121 13.84 -14.36 4.47
C ASP A 121 14.99 -13.35 4.69
N ASP A 122 14.73 -12.25 5.41
CA ASP A 122 15.66 -11.16 5.67
C ASP A 122 15.24 -10.32 6.89
N ARG A 123 16.20 -10.03 7.76
CA ARG A 123 15.96 -9.30 9.02
C ARG A 123 15.66 -7.83 8.80
N GLU A 124 16.38 -7.18 7.90
CA GLU A 124 16.19 -5.74 7.66
C GLU A 124 14.81 -5.48 7.05
N ASN A 125 14.40 -6.29 6.09
CA ASN A 125 13.08 -6.25 5.46
C ASN A 125 11.97 -6.44 6.48
N ALA A 126 12.09 -7.43 7.38
CA ALA A 126 11.13 -7.66 8.45
C ALA A 126 10.99 -6.44 9.38
N LEU A 127 12.12 -5.86 9.82
CA LEU A 127 12.14 -4.65 10.64
C LEU A 127 11.51 -3.46 9.91
N ARG A 128 11.84 -3.26 8.63
CA ARG A 128 11.32 -2.15 7.82
C ARG A 128 9.82 -2.24 7.65
N VAL A 129 9.30 -3.42 7.29
CA VAL A 129 7.86 -3.64 7.11
C VAL A 129 7.11 -3.45 8.42
N LEU A 130 7.66 -3.91 9.54
CA LEU A 130 7.04 -3.72 10.86
C LEU A 130 7.03 -2.24 11.27
N ALA A 131 8.15 -1.54 11.12
CA ALA A 131 8.27 -0.11 11.44
C ALA A 131 7.33 0.76 10.57
N LEU A 132 7.27 0.49 9.26
CA LEU A 132 6.34 1.14 8.35
C LEU A 132 4.88 0.91 8.79
N PHE A 133 4.54 -0.33 9.15
CA PHE A 133 3.20 -0.65 9.63
C PHE A 133 2.87 0.15 10.90
N TYR A 134 3.74 0.14 11.91
CA TYR A 134 3.50 0.86 13.17
C TYR A 134 3.34 2.37 13.00
N ASP A 135 4.13 2.98 12.13
CA ASP A 135 4.15 4.43 12.00
C ASP A 135 3.12 4.97 11.01
N THR A 136 2.86 4.27 9.90
CA THR A 136 2.03 4.78 8.80
C THR A 136 0.78 3.95 8.53
N LYS A 137 0.61 2.81 9.20
CA LYS A 137 -0.46 1.84 8.93
C LYS A 137 -0.45 1.34 7.48
N THR A 138 0.76 1.24 6.91
CA THR A 138 0.97 0.60 5.60
C THR A 138 1.41 -0.84 5.81
N ALA A 139 0.64 -1.78 5.27
CA ALA A 139 0.93 -3.20 5.32
C ALA A 139 1.52 -3.64 3.97
N ILE A 140 2.77 -4.08 3.98
CA ILE A 140 3.40 -4.70 2.80
C ILE A 140 3.40 -6.22 3.05
N LYS A 141 2.79 -6.99 2.15
CA LYS A 141 2.58 -8.44 2.33
C LYS A 141 2.91 -9.20 1.05
N HIS A 142 3.16 -10.50 1.16
CA HIS A 142 3.13 -11.39 0.01
C HIS A 142 1.69 -11.50 -0.53
N SER A 143 1.55 -11.84 -1.81
CA SER A 143 0.23 -12.12 -2.38
C SER A 143 -0.37 -13.35 -1.73
N ASN A 144 -1.71 -13.47 -1.67
CA ASN A 144 -2.34 -14.76 -1.39
C ASN A 144 -2.26 -15.75 -2.57
N HIS A 145 -1.84 -15.29 -3.75
CA HIS A 145 -1.50 -16.16 -4.85
C HIS A 145 -0.05 -16.65 -4.70
N TYR A 146 0.11 -17.85 -4.12
CA TYR A 146 1.41 -18.40 -3.72
C TYR A 146 2.50 -18.42 -4.80
N ARG A 147 2.10 -18.57 -6.07
CA ARG A 147 3.03 -18.65 -7.21
C ARG A 147 3.51 -17.30 -7.73
N LEU A 148 2.97 -16.19 -7.23
CA LEU A 148 3.42 -14.87 -7.67
C LEU A 148 4.78 -14.54 -7.06
N PRO A 149 5.63 -13.78 -7.80
CA PRO A 149 6.88 -13.30 -7.23
C PRO A 149 6.63 -12.50 -5.96
N ARG A 150 7.61 -12.53 -5.03
CA ARG A 150 7.60 -11.76 -3.79
C ARG A 150 8.34 -10.44 -4.02
N PHE A 151 8.05 -9.44 -3.20
CA PHE A 151 8.85 -8.22 -3.19
C PHE A 151 10.24 -8.50 -2.61
N GLU A 152 11.27 -8.05 -3.33
CA GLU A 152 12.67 -7.96 -2.87
C GLU A 152 12.94 -6.67 -2.07
N THR A 153 14.09 -6.60 -1.39
CA THR A 153 14.54 -5.49 -0.54
C THR A 153 14.42 -4.11 -1.21
N ASP A 154 14.83 -4.01 -2.47
CA ASP A 154 14.83 -2.76 -3.22
C ASP A 154 13.42 -2.24 -3.57
N HIS A 155 12.41 -3.11 -3.58
CA HIS A 155 11.01 -2.69 -3.65
C HIS A 155 10.56 -2.04 -2.34
N LEU A 156 10.95 -2.60 -1.18
CA LEU A 156 10.60 -2.04 0.12
C LEU A 156 11.20 -0.64 0.29
N TYR A 157 12.43 -0.45 -0.17
CA TYR A 157 13.08 0.85 -0.30
C TYR A 157 12.28 1.83 -1.16
N ALA A 158 11.81 1.41 -2.33
CA ALA A 158 10.99 2.26 -3.19
C ALA A 158 9.67 2.64 -2.51
N PHE A 159 9.00 1.68 -1.86
CA PHE A 159 7.76 1.94 -1.11
C PHE A 159 7.96 2.93 0.03
N GLU A 160 9.03 2.78 0.82
CA GLU A 160 9.40 3.75 1.87
C GLU A 160 9.56 5.15 1.28
N LYS A 161 10.29 5.27 0.16
CA LYS A 161 10.51 6.55 -0.53
C LYS A 161 9.21 7.18 -0.99
N GLY A 162 8.39 6.43 -1.73
CA GLY A 162 7.09 6.90 -2.21
C GLY A 162 6.17 7.33 -1.07
N LEU A 163 6.12 6.56 0.03
CA LEU A 163 5.34 6.92 1.22
C LEU A 163 5.81 8.21 1.88
N ARG A 164 7.13 8.40 2.01
CA ARG A 164 7.73 9.62 2.59
C ARG A 164 7.58 10.83 1.68
N LYS A 165 7.13 10.66 0.43
CA LYS A 165 6.72 11.76 -0.44
C LYS A 165 5.28 12.20 -0.26
N ILE A 166 4.43 11.39 0.40
CA ILE A 166 3.04 11.75 0.68
C ILE A 166 2.91 12.42 2.07
N PRO A 167 2.25 13.59 2.19
CA PRO A 167 2.05 14.25 3.47
C PRO A 167 1.29 13.40 4.49
N PRO A 168 1.64 13.44 5.80
CA PRO A 168 0.96 12.68 6.84
C PRO A 168 -0.56 12.83 6.84
N PHE A 169 -1.08 14.05 6.65
CA PHE A 169 -2.52 14.28 6.65
C PHE A 169 -3.24 13.55 5.50
N MET A 170 -2.58 13.33 4.36
CA MET A 170 -3.15 12.55 3.26
C MET A 170 -3.11 11.06 3.61
N ARG A 171 -1.99 10.57 4.15
CA ARG A 171 -1.85 9.18 4.59
C ARG A 171 -2.87 8.79 5.67
N ASP A 172 -3.18 9.73 6.57
CA ASP A 172 -4.16 9.51 7.64
C ASP A 172 -5.58 9.22 7.13
N PHE A 173 -6.00 9.81 6.01
CA PHE A 173 -7.32 9.53 5.43
C PHE A 173 -7.37 8.15 4.77
N ILE A 174 -6.25 7.73 4.18
CA ILE A 174 -6.15 6.44 3.50
C ILE A 174 -6.43 5.28 4.47
N VAL A 175 -5.82 5.32 5.65
CA VAL A 175 -5.71 4.15 6.54
C VAL A 175 -6.80 4.00 7.59
N LYS A 176 -7.82 4.86 7.55
CA LYS A 176 -8.96 4.76 8.47
C LYS A 176 -10.07 3.87 7.89
N ALA A 177 -10.01 3.51 6.60
CA ALA A 177 -11.10 2.91 5.84
C ALA A 177 -11.75 1.71 6.56
N LYS A 178 -13.07 1.75 6.82
CA LYS A 178 -13.77 0.64 7.50
C LYS A 178 -14.46 -0.28 6.49
N PRO A 179 -14.35 -1.61 6.58
CA PRO A 179 -15.17 -2.51 5.77
C PRO A 179 -16.66 -2.33 6.05
N ILE A 180 -17.51 -2.57 5.05
CA ILE A 180 -18.93 -2.86 5.31
C ILE A 180 -19.08 -4.32 5.74
N ARG A 181 -19.47 -4.49 7.00
CA ARG A 181 -19.99 -5.75 7.54
C ARG A 181 -21.49 -5.78 7.18
N ASP A 182 -21.98 -6.81 6.49
CA ASP A 182 -23.36 -6.97 5.94
C ASP A 182 -23.62 -6.47 4.52
N LEU A 183 -22.81 -6.93 3.56
CA LEU A 183 -22.96 -6.56 2.15
C LEU A 183 -24.37 -6.81 1.57
N ASP A 184 -24.99 -7.94 1.91
CA ASP A 184 -26.33 -8.28 1.43
C ASP A 184 -27.38 -7.24 1.83
N LYS A 185 -27.29 -6.70 3.06
CA LYS A 185 -28.20 -5.66 3.53
C LYS A 185 -28.02 -4.38 2.73
N VAL A 186 -26.78 -4.02 2.39
CA VAL A 186 -26.47 -2.84 1.59
C VAL A 186 -27.00 -2.97 0.17
N PHE A 187 -26.84 -4.13 -0.46
CA PHE A 187 -27.41 -4.39 -1.79
C PHE A 187 -28.92 -4.18 -1.81
N VAL A 188 -29.61 -4.66 -0.79
CA VAL A 188 -31.06 -4.49 -0.62
C VAL A 188 -31.43 -3.03 -0.35
N SER A 189 -30.79 -2.38 0.63
CA SER A 189 -31.15 -1.02 1.06
C SER A 189 -30.87 0.02 -0.03
N ALA A 190 -29.77 -0.15 -0.76
CA ALA A 190 -29.37 0.74 -1.85
C ALA A 190 -30.01 0.40 -3.20
N LYS A 191 -30.85 -0.65 -3.25
CA LYS A 191 -31.56 -1.11 -4.46
C LYS A 191 -30.61 -1.33 -5.65
N ILE A 192 -29.43 -1.92 -5.38
CA ILE A 192 -28.41 -2.14 -6.41
C ILE A 192 -28.91 -3.24 -7.36
N PRO A 193 -28.89 -3.08 -8.69
CA PRO A 193 -29.33 -4.11 -9.63
C PRO A 193 -28.52 -5.40 -9.51
N GLU A 194 -29.17 -6.56 -9.64
CA GLU A 194 -28.53 -7.89 -9.47
C GLU A 194 -27.29 -8.08 -10.35
N LYS A 195 -27.34 -7.61 -11.61
CA LYS A 195 -26.18 -7.65 -12.51
C LYS A 195 -24.98 -6.90 -11.94
N THR A 196 -25.22 -5.75 -11.31
CA THR A 196 -24.19 -4.94 -10.65
C THR A 196 -23.71 -5.62 -9.38
N GLN A 197 -24.61 -6.22 -8.58
CA GLN A 197 -24.22 -6.99 -7.38
C GLN A 197 -23.23 -8.11 -7.72
N ARG A 198 -23.54 -8.91 -8.76
CA ARG A 198 -22.65 -9.99 -9.23
C ARG A 198 -21.28 -9.47 -9.63
N LEU A 199 -21.23 -8.39 -10.43
CA LEU A 199 -19.96 -7.76 -10.81
C LEU A 199 -19.14 -7.33 -9.58
N ILE A 200 -19.80 -6.87 -8.52
CA ILE A 200 -19.08 -6.46 -7.32
C ILE A 200 -18.58 -7.67 -6.53
N LEU A 201 -19.41 -8.70 -6.37
CA LEU A 201 -18.99 -9.95 -5.71
C LEU A 201 -17.84 -10.63 -6.45
N ASP A 202 -17.88 -10.66 -7.78
CA ASP A 202 -16.82 -11.22 -8.63
C ASP A 202 -15.50 -10.41 -8.52
N ALA A 203 -15.60 -9.11 -8.22
CA ALA A 203 -14.44 -8.24 -8.05
C ALA A 203 -13.89 -8.23 -6.61
N LEU A 204 -14.62 -8.77 -5.63
CA LEU A 204 -14.21 -8.78 -4.23
C LEU A 204 -13.07 -9.78 -4.02
N PRO A 205 -11.90 -9.36 -3.49
CA PRO A 205 -10.83 -10.30 -3.19
C PRO A 205 -11.28 -11.33 -2.14
N GLY A 206 -11.06 -12.62 -2.41
CA GLY A 206 -11.40 -13.71 -1.48
C GLY A 206 -10.65 -13.67 -0.14
N ASP A 207 -9.71 -12.75 0.02
CA ASP A 207 -8.87 -12.57 1.20
C ASP A 207 -9.10 -11.24 1.94
N THR A 208 -10.20 -10.53 1.64
CA THR A 208 -10.50 -9.18 2.19
C THR A 208 -10.42 -9.14 3.74
N GLU A 209 -10.94 -10.15 4.42
CA GLU A 209 -10.89 -10.27 5.90
C GLU A 209 -9.47 -10.36 6.47
N SER A 210 -8.50 -10.83 5.67
CA SER A 210 -7.09 -10.90 6.09
C SER A 210 -6.40 -9.54 6.12
N GLN A 211 -7.10 -8.49 5.68
CA GLN A 211 -6.62 -7.12 5.55
C GLN A 211 -7.30 -6.16 6.54
N VAL A 212 -8.10 -6.66 7.48
CA VAL A 212 -8.72 -5.86 8.56
C VAL A 212 -7.81 -5.90 9.78
N TRP A 213 -7.44 -4.73 10.29
CA TRP A 213 -6.67 -4.58 11.52
C TRP A 213 -7.58 -4.61 12.76
N ALA A 214 -6.98 -4.74 13.95
CA ALA A 214 -7.67 -4.86 15.23
C ALA A 214 -8.60 -3.69 15.60
N ASP A 215 -8.49 -2.54 14.92
CA ASP A 215 -9.38 -1.39 15.10
C ASP A 215 -10.54 -1.33 14.09
N ASP A 216 -10.81 -2.45 13.40
CA ASP A 216 -11.85 -2.59 12.37
C ASP A 216 -11.67 -1.65 11.17
N THR A 217 -10.41 -1.43 10.77
CA THR A 217 -10.09 -0.66 9.57
C THR A 217 -9.14 -1.44 8.67
N HIS A 218 -9.06 -1.02 7.41
CA HIS A 218 -8.12 -1.52 6.43
C HIS A 218 -6.87 -0.64 6.43
N PRO A 219 -5.69 -1.20 6.79
CA PRO A 219 -4.40 -0.61 6.47
C PRO A 219 -4.23 -0.45 4.95
N MET A 220 -3.38 0.49 4.54
CA MET A 220 -3.01 0.58 3.14
C MET A 220 -2.14 -0.61 2.80
N THR A 221 -2.66 -1.51 1.99
CA THR A 221 -2.04 -2.80 1.73
C THR A 221 -1.36 -2.80 0.37
N ILE A 222 -0.05 -3.05 0.34
CA ILE A 222 0.73 -3.20 -0.89
C ILE A 222 1.09 -4.67 -1.06
N ILE A 223 0.67 -5.27 -2.18
CA ILE A 223 0.94 -6.68 -2.48
C ILE A 223 1.42 -6.87 -3.92
N PRO A 224 2.20 -7.93 -4.19
CA PRO A 224 2.40 -8.35 -5.55
C PRO A 224 1.12 -8.98 -6.07
N GLY A 225 0.84 -8.76 -7.35
CA GLY A 225 -0.32 -9.34 -7.99
C GLY A 225 -0.17 -9.35 -9.50
N VAL A 226 -1.24 -9.78 -10.15
CA VAL A 226 -1.38 -9.60 -11.58
C VAL A 226 -2.54 -8.65 -11.75
N GLY A 227 -2.25 -7.45 -12.24
CA GLY A 227 -3.29 -6.47 -12.53
C GLY A 227 -4.29 -7.01 -13.55
N PHE A 228 -5.44 -6.34 -13.70
CA PHE A 228 -6.51 -6.75 -14.60
C PHE A 228 -5.97 -7.20 -15.99
N LEU A 229 -6.30 -8.43 -16.37
CA LEU A 229 -5.90 -9.10 -17.62
C LEU A 229 -4.37 -9.22 -17.85
N ASN A 230 -3.54 -9.14 -16.82
CA ASN A 230 -2.08 -9.14 -16.91
C ASN A 230 -1.51 -7.94 -17.68
N GLN A 231 -2.32 -6.91 -17.91
CA GLN A 231 -1.90 -5.78 -18.71
C GLN A 231 -1.34 -4.67 -17.81
N VAL A 232 -1.94 -4.36 -16.66
CA VAL A 232 -1.57 -3.17 -15.86
C VAL A 232 -0.35 -3.38 -14.94
N VAL A 233 0.45 -2.32 -14.80
CA VAL A 233 1.69 -2.32 -14.01
C VAL A 233 1.39 -2.27 -12.51
N ALA A 234 0.39 -1.48 -12.14
CA ALA A 234 -0.21 -1.53 -10.82
C ALA A 234 -1.71 -1.25 -10.90
N GLN A 235 -2.43 -1.55 -9.82
CA GLN A 235 -3.87 -1.35 -9.74
C GLN A 235 -4.28 -1.00 -8.32
N VAL A 236 -4.84 0.20 -8.16
CA VAL A 236 -5.70 0.54 -7.02
C VAL A 236 -7.14 0.25 -7.40
N TYR A 237 -7.80 -0.63 -6.66
CA TYR A 237 -9.23 -0.80 -6.88
C TYR A 237 -10.02 0.27 -6.12
N SER A 238 -11.07 0.80 -6.75
CA SER A 238 -11.91 1.87 -6.19
C SER A 238 -12.54 1.47 -4.86
N GLY A 239 -12.12 2.11 -3.77
CA GLY A 239 -12.61 1.82 -2.42
C GLY A 239 -11.92 0.62 -1.77
N SER A 240 -10.90 0.03 -2.39
CA SER A 240 -9.92 -0.77 -1.64
C SER A 240 -8.80 0.13 -1.16
N ASN A 241 -8.40 -0.05 0.09
CA ASN A 241 -7.13 0.47 0.57
C ASN A 241 -5.98 -0.47 0.15
N ARG A 242 -5.94 -0.85 -1.13
CA ARG A 242 -5.02 -1.87 -1.66
C ARG A 242 -4.40 -1.42 -2.97
N ILE A 243 -3.08 -1.51 -3.03
CA ILE A 243 -2.29 -1.31 -4.24
C ILE A 243 -1.68 -2.65 -4.63
N VAL A 244 -1.94 -3.07 -5.87
CA VAL A 244 -1.40 -4.30 -6.42
C VAL A 244 -0.33 -3.95 -7.44
N PHE A 245 0.90 -4.44 -7.27
CA PHE A 245 1.98 -4.25 -8.25
C PHE A 245 2.27 -5.54 -9.00
N THR A 246 2.32 -5.47 -10.33
CA THR A 246 2.84 -6.55 -11.18
C THR A 246 4.37 -6.45 -11.19
N ILE A 247 5.07 -7.26 -10.40
CA ILE A 247 6.54 -7.15 -10.21
C ILE A 247 7.31 -7.09 -11.53
N LYS A 248 6.99 -7.95 -12.51
CA LYS A 248 7.62 -7.90 -13.83
C LYS A 248 7.53 -6.53 -14.49
N ASN A 249 6.39 -5.87 -14.37
CA ASN A 249 6.18 -4.55 -14.95
C ASN A 249 6.77 -3.44 -14.05
N PHE A 250 6.76 -3.65 -12.74
CA PHE A 250 7.40 -2.76 -11.76
C PHE A 250 8.91 -2.69 -11.97
N ASP A 251 9.52 -3.84 -12.28
CA ASP A 251 10.94 -3.98 -12.63
C ASP A 251 11.22 -3.80 -14.14
N LYS A 252 10.23 -3.43 -14.96
CA LYS A 252 10.42 -3.33 -16.42
C LYS A 252 11.50 -2.30 -16.80
N ALA A 253 11.72 -1.32 -15.93
CA ALA A 253 12.78 -0.33 -16.06
C ALA A 253 14.09 -0.71 -15.32
N LYS A 254 14.26 -1.94 -14.82
CA LYS A 254 15.44 -2.42 -14.08
C LYS A 254 16.31 -3.31 -14.99
N GLU A 255 17.62 -3.04 -15.05
CA GLU A 255 18.66 -3.88 -15.70
C GLU A 255 19.81 -4.12 -14.70
N GLY A 256 19.81 -5.28 -14.05
CA GLY A 256 20.75 -5.57 -12.94
C GLY A 256 20.48 -4.65 -11.74
N HIS A 257 21.49 -3.87 -11.33
CA HIS A 257 21.37 -2.85 -10.28
C HIS A 257 21.12 -1.42 -10.84
N PHE A 258 20.93 -1.28 -12.14
CA PHE A 258 20.75 0.02 -12.81
C PHE A 258 19.33 0.13 -13.39
N TYR A 259 18.76 1.34 -13.43
CA TYR A 259 17.43 1.57 -14.00
C TYR A 259 17.53 2.09 -15.44
N LYS A 260 17.11 1.27 -16.40
CA LYS A 260 17.13 1.52 -17.83
C LYS A 260 16.00 2.47 -18.23
N ASP A 261 16.36 3.66 -18.69
CA ASP A 261 15.48 4.45 -19.57
C ASP A 261 15.68 3.97 -21.02
N ILE A 262 14.59 3.78 -21.75
CA ILE A 262 14.62 3.46 -23.18
C ILE A 262 14.90 4.75 -23.95
N GLY A 263 16.19 5.03 -24.14
CA GLY A 263 16.65 6.03 -25.12
C GLY A 263 17.09 7.37 -24.54
N LEU A 264 17.34 7.48 -23.24
CA LEU A 264 17.84 8.72 -22.62
C LEU A 264 19.14 8.57 -21.87
N LYS A 265 19.82 9.71 -21.71
CA LYS A 265 21.12 9.85 -21.05
C LYS A 265 21.04 9.86 -19.52
N TYR A 266 19.86 9.68 -18.92
CA TYR A 266 19.55 9.90 -17.49
C TYR A 266 18.87 8.64 -16.84
N LEU A 267 19.40 8.07 -15.72
CA LEU A 267 18.91 6.86 -14.99
C LEU A 267 18.01 7.20 -13.77
N VAL A 268 16.72 7.48 -13.96
CA VAL A 268 15.79 7.65 -12.82
C VAL A 268 15.31 6.28 -12.30
N ASP A 269 15.12 6.11 -10.98
CA ASP A 269 14.37 4.96 -10.45
C ASP A 269 12.88 5.16 -10.74
N PHE A 270 12.41 4.59 -11.86
CA PHE A 270 11.04 4.73 -12.37
C PHE A 270 9.96 4.09 -11.49
N ARG A 271 10.35 3.37 -10.43
CA ARG A 271 9.39 2.79 -9.50
C ARG A 271 8.79 3.83 -8.56
N ILE A 272 9.55 4.85 -8.18
CA ILE A 272 9.07 5.93 -7.31
C ILE A 272 7.94 6.72 -7.98
N PRO A 273 8.08 7.20 -9.24
CA PRO A 273 6.97 7.69 -10.05
C PRO A 273 5.69 6.89 -9.95
N LEU A 274 5.81 5.59 -10.24
CA LEU A 274 4.66 4.71 -10.28
C LEU A 274 4.05 4.51 -8.89
N ILE A 275 4.87 4.37 -7.84
CA ILE A 275 4.35 4.28 -6.47
C ILE A 275 3.57 5.55 -6.12
N VAL A 276 4.11 6.74 -6.42
CA VAL A 276 3.43 8.01 -6.15
C VAL A 276 2.13 8.13 -6.97
N HIS A 277 2.12 7.66 -8.22
CA HIS A 277 0.93 7.58 -9.06
C HIS A 277 -0.16 6.71 -8.45
N GLU A 278 0.19 5.51 -8.03
CA GLU A 278 -0.79 4.63 -7.39
C GLU A 278 -1.26 5.19 -6.04
N LEU A 279 -0.37 5.80 -5.25
CA LEU A 279 -0.76 6.51 -4.03
C LEU A 279 -1.73 7.65 -4.33
N ALA A 280 -1.57 8.34 -5.46
CA ALA A 280 -2.50 9.38 -5.91
C ALA A 280 -3.90 8.82 -6.24
N HIS A 281 -3.99 7.62 -6.82
CA HIS A 281 -5.29 6.93 -6.97
C HIS A 281 -5.92 6.59 -5.63
N VAL A 282 -5.12 6.20 -4.63
CA VAL A 282 -5.64 5.97 -3.27
C VAL A 282 -6.14 7.29 -2.66
N ILE A 283 -5.38 8.39 -2.82
CA ILE A 283 -5.78 9.73 -2.34
C ILE A 283 -7.08 10.19 -3.02
N ASP A 284 -7.21 10.03 -4.33
CA ASP A 284 -8.43 10.36 -5.08
C ASP A 284 -9.67 9.68 -4.50
N ASN A 285 -9.55 8.40 -4.13
CA ASN A 285 -10.64 7.62 -3.54
C ASN A 285 -11.07 8.10 -2.14
N PHE A 286 -10.14 8.66 -1.34
CA PHE A 286 -10.39 8.99 0.08
C PHE A 286 -10.34 10.49 0.40
N HIS A 287 -10.10 11.37 -0.58
CA HIS A 287 -9.89 12.80 -0.35
C HIS A 287 -11.01 13.47 0.48
N PHE A 288 -12.27 13.13 0.18
CA PHE A 288 -13.44 13.70 0.87
C PHE A 288 -13.94 12.83 2.03
N TRP A 289 -13.24 11.74 2.35
CA TRP A 289 -13.72 10.81 3.35
C TRP A 289 -13.43 11.29 4.77
N ASN A 290 -14.45 11.26 5.62
CA ASN A 290 -14.40 11.82 6.98
C ASN A 290 -13.81 10.87 8.03
N GLY A 291 -13.51 9.61 7.68
CA GLY A 291 -12.95 8.64 8.63
C GLY A 291 -13.96 7.83 9.44
N HIS A 292 -15.26 8.15 9.35
CA HIS A 292 -16.28 7.61 10.26
C HIS A 292 -17.21 6.59 9.61
N GLU A 293 -17.48 6.76 8.32
CA GLU A 293 -18.44 5.95 7.58
C GLU A 293 -17.80 4.66 7.06
N SER A 294 -18.57 3.55 7.07
CA SER A 294 -18.14 2.30 6.43
C SER A 294 -18.06 2.46 4.91
N LEU A 295 -17.04 1.85 4.32
CA LEU A 295 -16.68 2.00 2.93
C LEU A 295 -17.07 0.76 2.14
N TYR A 296 -17.76 0.99 1.03
CA TYR A 296 -17.94 -0.01 -0.01
C TYR A 296 -17.19 0.34 -1.28
N PHE A 297 -16.76 -0.72 -1.94
CA PHE A 297 -16.16 -0.74 -3.25
C PHE A 297 -17.11 -0.11 -4.30
N PHE A 298 -16.54 0.71 -5.18
CA PHE A 298 -17.11 1.35 -6.38
C PHE A 298 -17.85 2.70 -6.37
N PHE A 299 -18.70 3.13 -5.42
CA PHE A 299 -19.64 4.23 -5.77
C PHE A 299 -19.98 5.31 -4.75
N TRP A 300 -19.64 5.17 -3.47
CA TRP A 300 -20.33 5.97 -2.45
C TRP A 300 -19.65 7.30 -2.12
N TYR A 301 -18.35 7.44 -2.39
CA TYR A 301 -17.60 8.64 -2.05
C TYR A 301 -17.34 9.49 -3.28
N ARG A 302 -17.62 10.79 -3.11
CA ARG A 302 -17.12 11.82 -3.99
C ARG A 302 -15.60 11.66 -4.06
N LYS A 303 -15.07 11.58 -5.27
CA LYS A 303 -13.63 11.57 -5.55
C LYS A 303 -13.22 12.92 -6.09
N LEU A 304 -11.94 13.28 -6.00
CA LEU A 304 -11.44 14.49 -6.67
C LEU A 304 -11.70 14.42 -8.19
N SER A 305 -11.44 13.26 -8.79
CA SER A 305 -11.58 13.03 -10.24
C SER A 305 -13.03 13.06 -10.74
N THR A 306 -14.01 12.89 -9.86
CA THR A 306 -15.45 12.92 -10.21
C THR A 306 -16.17 14.13 -9.62
N ASP A 307 -15.46 14.99 -8.91
CA ASP A 307 -16.01 16.21 -8.34
C ASP A 307 -16.20 17.25 -9.44
N ILE A 308 -17.43 17.73 -9.65
CA ILE A 308 -17.72 18.74 -10.67
C ILE A 308 -16.89 20.02 -10.54
N VAL A 309 -16.48 20.38 -9.31
CA VAL A 309 -15.63 21.54 -9.02
C VAL A 309 -14.22 21.33 -9.58
N TYR A 310 -13.68 20.12 -9.47
CA TYR A 310 -12.29 19.79 -9.82
C TYR A 310 -12.13 19.14 -11.19
N MET A 311 -13.15 18.45 -11.67
CA MET A 311 -13.12 17.66 -12.91
C MET A 311 -12.72 18.51 -14.13
N HIS A 312 -13.21 19.75 -14.23
CA HIS A 312 -12.84 20.66 -15.31
C HIS A 312 -11.37 21.09 -15.22
N MET A 313 -10.89 21.47 -14.03
CA MET A 313 -9.48 21.82 -13.82
C MET A 313 -8.55 20.66 -14.18
N ILE A 314 -8.88 19.43 -13.78
CA ILE A 314 -8.08 18.24 -14.10
C ILE A 314 -8.11 17.97 -15.60
N LYS A 315 -9.28 18.04 -16.22
CA LYS A 315 -9.46 17.77 -17.65
C LYS A 315 -8.67 18.77 -18.50
N ASP A 316 -8.66 20.03 -18.11
CA ASP A 316 -8.09 21.12 -18.92
C ASP A 316 -6.60 21.37 -18.61
N ALA A 317 -6.07 20.84 -17.49
CA ALA A 317 -4.66 20.96 -17.13
C ALA A 317 -3.71 20.31 -18.17
N ASP A 318 -2.63 20.96 -18.53
CA ASP A 318 -1.56 20.31 -19.29
C ASP A 318 -0.71 19.43 -18.36
N LEU A 319 -0.26 18.28 -18.86
CA LEU A 319 0.70 17.44 -18.15
C LEU A 319 2.11 17.89 -18.47
N ALA A 320 2.94 17.99 -17.44
CA ALA A 320 4.35 18.31 -17.59
C ALA A 320 5.09 17.19 -18.34
N LEU A 321 5.69 17.50 -19.48
CA LEU A 321 6.55 16.57 -20.19
C LEU A 321 7.96 16.59 -19.60
N TRP A 322 8.39 15.43 -19.07
CA TRP A 322 9.78 15.25 -18.67
C TRP A 322 10.64 14.92 -19.91
N PRO A 323 11.89 15.43 -20.02
CA PRO A 323 12.75 15.13 -21.17
C PRO A 323 13.02 13.64 -21.33
N SER A 324 12.91 12.89 -20.23
CA SER A 324 12.95 11.45 -20.26
C SER A 324 11.58 10.89 -20.65
N ARG A 325 11.55 9.87 -21.51
CA ARG A 325 10.37 9.09 -21.91
C ARG A 325 9.90 8.24 -20.74
N TRP A 326 9.78 8.86 -19.57
CA TRP A 326 9.11 8.40 -18.35
C TRP A 326 7.85 7.61 -18.67
N PHE A 327 7.16 8.02 -19.75
CA PHE A 327 5.93 7.41 -20.26
C PHE A 327 6.12 6.24 -21.23
N ASP A 328 7.23 6.12 -21.98
CA ASP A 328 7.44 5.00 -22.91
C ASP A 328 7.79 3.68 -22.18
N ALA A 329 8.30 3.77 -20.94
CA ALA A 329 8.54 2.58 -20.10
C ALA A 329 7.24 1.89 -19.67
N PHE A 330 6.16 2.66 -19.54
CA PHE A 330 4.83 2.17 -19.22
C PHE A 330 4.02 2.04 -20.51
N GLU A 331 3.79 0.80 -20.97
CA GLU A 331 3.05 0.48 -22.21
C GLU A 331 1.63 1.08 -22.29
N PHE A 332 1.14 1.72 -21.21
CA PHE A 332 -0.16 2.37 -21.12
C PHE A 332 -0.23 3.78 -21.71
N LEU A 333 0.88 4.37 -22.14
CA LEU A 333 0.94 5.81 -22.42
C LEU A 333 1.42 6.17 -23.82
N TRP A 334 1.19 5.30 -24.81
CA TRP A 334 1.32 5.68 -26.23
C TRP A 334 0.45 6.91 -26.59
N GLU A 335 -0.55 7.25 -25.76
CA GLU A 335 -1.41 8.43 -25.86
C GLU A 335 -0.76 9.76 -25.40
N VAL A 336 0.40 9.74 -24.74
CA VAL A 336 1.06 10.97 -24.24
C VAL A 336 1.86 11.72 -25.31
N ASN A 337 2.22 11.05 -26.41
CA ASN A 337 3.17 11.59 -27.39
C ASN A 337 2.66 12.73 -28.28
N ASP A 338 1.43 13.21 -28.08
CA ASP A 338 0.87 14.36 -28.83
C ASP A 338 0.30 15.46 -27.92
N GLY A 339 0.69 15.50 -26.64
CA GLY A 339 0.27 16.55 -25.71
C GLY A 339 -1.23 16.53 -25.38
N ARG A 340 -1.92 15.42 -25.66
CA ARG A 340 -3.32 15.19 -25.32
C ARG A 340 -3.45 13.87 -24.60
N TYR A 341 -3.32 13.89 -23.28
CA TYR A 341 -3.80 12.77 -22.48
C TYR A 341 -5.31 12.64 -22.68
N ASN A 342 -5.73 11.67 -23.50
CA ASN A 342 -7.13 11.31 -23.76
C ASN A 342 -7.61 10.18 -22.84
N GLY A 343 -6.82 9.83 -21.82
CA GLY A 343 -7.19 8.85 -20.82
C GLY A 343 -8.23 9.34 -19.82
N LYS A 344 -8.61 8.48 -18.89
CA LYS A 344 -9.64 8.78 -17.89
C LYS A 344 -9.16 9.86 -16.91
N ILE A 345 -10.07 10.74 -16.47
CA ILE A 345 -9.76 11.91 -15.61
C ILE A 345 -9.01 11.50 -14.33
N ASN A 346 -9.29 10.32 -13.77
CA ASN A 346 -8.60 9.80 -12.57
C ASN A 346 -7.11 9.54 -12.80
N GLU A 347 -6.73 9.04 -13.97
CA GLU A 347 -5.31 8.83 -14.31
C GLU A 347 -4.60 10.16 -14.51
N LYS A 348 -5.25 11.12 -15.18
CA LYS A 348 -4.70 12.48 -15.35
C LYS A 348 -4.47 13.16 -14.00
N LEU A 349 -5.39 12.98 -13.04
CA LEU A 349 -5.22 13.45 -11.68
C LEU A 349 -4.01 12.78 -11.00
N ALA A 350 -3.87 11.46 -11.11
CA ALA A 350 -2.76 10.73 -10.52
C ALA A 350 -1.40 11.17 -11.09
N GLU A 351 -1.33 11.46 -12.39
CA GLU A 351 -0.16 12.05 -13.03
C GLU A 351 0.13 13.46 -12.51
N LEU A 352 -0.88 14.33 -12.44
CA LEU A 352 -0.73 15.70 -11.92
C LEU A 352 -0.19 15.70 -10.48
N LEU A 353 -0.73 14.85 -9.59
CA LEU A 353 -0.23 14.68 -8.22
C LEU A 353 1.23 14.21 -8.22
N SER A 354 1.55 13.23 -9.07
CA SER A 354 2.91 12.70 -9.18
C SER A 354 3.90 13.74 -9.68
N GLN A 355 3.52 14.51 -10.70
CA GLN A 355 4.34 15.58 -11.26
C GLN A 355 4.53 16.72 -10.26
N TYR A 356 3.51 17.06 -9.49
CA TYR A 356 3.62 18.06 -8.42
C TYR A 356 4.67 17.68 -7.37
N ILE A 357 4.79 16.39 -7.05
CA ILE A 357 5.75 15.92 -6.06
C ILE A 357 7.15 15.71 -6.66
N LEU A 358 7.22 15.17 -7.88
CA LEU A 358 8.45 14.63 -8.45
C LEU A 358 9.13 15.56 -9.46
N ILE A 359 8.35 16.40 -10.16
CA ILE A 359 8.84 17.39 -11.13
C ILE A 359 8.08 18.74 -11.02
N PRO A 360 8.00 19.35 -9.81
CA PRO A 360 7.20 20.53 -9.52
C PRO A 360 7.53 21.76 -10.36
N GLN A 361 8.81 22.01 -10.68
CA GLN A 361 9.21 23.18 -11.45
C GLN A 361 8.76 23.07 -12.90
N ARG A 362 8.82 21.86 -13.47
CA ARG A 362 8.31 21.60 -14.81
C ARG A 362 6.80 21.79 -14.86
N LEU A 363 6.06 21.22 -13.90
CA LEU A 363 4.61 21.40 -13.80
C LEU A 363 4.24 22.87 -13.63
N LYS A 364 4.96 23.62 -12.81
CA LYS A 364 4.74 25.06 -12.62
C LYS A 364 4.92 25.86 -13.91
N SER A 365 5.85 25.46 -14.77
CA SER A 365 6.12 26.13 -16.05
C SER A 365 5.12 25.75 -17.13
N GLU A 366 4.72 24.48 -17.22
CA GLU A 366 3.87 23.97 -18.31
C GLU A 366 2.38 24.08 -17.97
N SER A 367 2.01 23.97 -16.70
CA SER A 367 0.61 23.94 -16.23
C SER A 367 0.47 24.77 -14.94
N PRO A 368 0.69 26.10 -15.01
CA PRO A 368 0.77 26.97 -13.82
C PRO A 368 -0.52 26.99 -12.99
N GLU A 369 -1.68 26.90 -13.65
CA GLU A 369 -2.98 26.86 -12.97
C GLU A 369 -3.16 25.55 -12.19
N ALA A 370 -2.83 24.42 -12.80
CA ALA A 370 -2.87 23.12 -12.14
C ALA A 370 -1.88 23.05 -10.97
N TYR A 371 -0.66 23.56 -11.16
CA TYR A 371 0.32 23.68 -10.08
C TYR A 371 -0.25 24.49 -8.91
N ALA A 372 -0.81 25.67 -9.17
CA ALA A 372 -1.34 26.54 -8.13
C ALA A 372 -2.54 25.91 -7.40
N TRP A 373 -3.41 25.21 -8.13
CA TRP A 373 -4.52 24.47 -7.55
C TRP A 373 -4.04 23.33 -6.64
N LEU A 374 -3.14 22.47 -7.13
CA LEU A 374 -2.55 21.39 -6.34
C LEU A 374 -1.87 21.94 -5.09
N GLN A 375 -1.06 22.97 -5.24
CA GLN A 375 -0.34 23.60 -4.14
C GLN A 375 -1.29 24.12 -3.06
N LYS A 376 -2.32 24.88 -3.44
CA LYS A 376 -3.21 25.54 -2.48
C LYS A 376 -4.25 24.62 -1.88
N GLU A 377 -4.97 23.88 -2.72
CA GLU A 377 -6.18 23.17 -2.31
C GLU A 377 -5.90 21.73 -1.91
N ILE A 378 -4.99 21.05 -2.62
CA ILE A 378 -4.72 19.63 -2.40
C ILE A 378 -3.61 19.43 -1.38
N PHE A 379 -2.46 20.06 -1.59
CA PHE A 379 -1.25 19.93 -0.77
C PHE A 379 -1.14 20.96 0.37
N LYS A 380 -2.12 21.86 0.51
CA LYS A 380 -2.24 22.82 1.63
C LYS A 380 -0.98 23.68 1.84
N GLY A 381 -0.37 24.12 0.75
CA GLY A 381 0.81 24.99 0.72
C GLY A 381 2.15 24.25 0.79
N ILE A 382 2.17 22.91 0.89
CA ILE A 382 3.41 22.13 0.85
C ILE A 382 4.02 22.22 -0.55
N GLU A 383 5.26 22.67 -0.64
CA GLU A 383 6.04 22.70 -1.88
C GLU A 383 7.12 21.61 -1.88
N TYR A 384 7.47 21.15 -3.08
CA TYR A 384 8.46 20.10 -3.28
C TYR A 384 9.65 20.59 -4.11
N SER A 385 10.77 19.94 -3.89
CA SER A 385 11.96 19.96 -4.74
C SER A 385 12.09 18.57 -5.36
N GLY A 386 11.80 18.47 -6.66
CA GLY A 386 11.78 17.19 -7.37
C GLY A 386 13.12 16.76 -7.95
N TYR A 387 13.06 15.86 -8.92
CA TYR A 387 14.23 15.37 -9.68
C TYR A 387 14.99 16.48 -10.40
N GLU A 388 14.37 17.65 -10.63
CA GLU A 388 15.03 18.80 -11.26
C GLU A 388 16.23 19.32 -10.45
N ASN A 389 16.22 19.09 -9.14
CA ASN A 389 17.22 19.63 -8.21
C ASN A 389 18.24 18.57 -7.75
N CYS A 390 18.34 17.43 -8.43
CA CYS A 390 19.40 16.45 -8.12
C CYS A 390 20.76 16.96 -8.61
N GLN A 391 21.69 17.23 -7.67
CA GLN A 391 23.02 17.81 -7.95
C GLN A 391 23.86 16.96 -8.90
N ASN A 392 23.88 15.65 -8.65
CA ASN A 392 24.31 14.68 -9.64
C ASN A 392 23.03 14.12 -10.21
N PRO A 393 22.73 14.32 -11.49
CA PRO A 393 21.65 13.57 -12.08
C PRO A 393 22.02 12.08 -11.82
N ILE A 394 21.09 11.24 -11.32
CA ILE A 394 21.28 9.78 -11.23
C ILE A 394 21.43 9.25 -12.67
N VAL A 395 22.53 9.57 -13.33
CA VAL A 395 22.56 9.78 -14.76
C VAL A 395 24.02 9.63 -15.11
N ARG A 396 24.35 8.41 -15.52
CA ARG A 396 25.54 8.22 -16.33
C ARG A 396 25.08 7.97 -17.74
N GLU A 397 25.84 8.47 -18.70
CA GLU A 397 25.66 8.08 -20.10
C GLU A 397 25.75 6.56 -20.20
N LEU A 398 24.78 5.97 -20.89
CA LEU A 398 24.83 4.56 -21.26
C LEU A 398 26.09 4.34 -22.10
N ASN A 399 26.87 3.32 -21.78
CA ASN A 399 27.96 2.91 -22.65
C ASN A 399 27.39 2.36 -23.97
N TRP A 400 28.25 2.16 -24.97
CA TRP A 400 27.86 1.62 -26.29
C TRP A 400 26.92 0.43 -26.14
N TRP A 401 27.28 -0.55 -25.32
CA TRP A 401 26.56 -1.82 -25.21
C TRP A 401 25.17 -1.62 -24.62
N GLU A 402 25.07 -0.85 -23.54
CA GLU A 402 23.80 -0.48 -22.91
C GLU A 402 22.89 0.29 -23.89
N ALA A 403 23.47 1.22 -24.66
CA ALA A 403 22.76 1.95 -25.71
C ALA A 403 22.31 1.04 -26.86
N ALA A 404 23.10 0.02 -27.22
CA ALA A 404 22.77 -0.94 -28.27
C ALA A 404 21.64 -1.90 -27.85
N VAL A 405 21.59 -2.30 -26.58
CA VAL A 405 20.54 -3.16 -26.01
C VAL A 405 19.25 -2.38 -25.71
N ALA A 406 19.32 -1.06 -25.51
CA ALA A 406 18.13 -0.20 -25.38
C ALA A 406 17.42 0.09 -26.72
N ARG A 407 18.14 0.07 -27.85
CA ARG A 407 17.61 0.37 -29.21
C ARG A 407 16.44 -0.50 -29.70
N PRO A 408 16.36 -1.82 -29.45
CA PRO A 408 15.26 -2.65 -29.95
C PRO A 408 13.92 -2.33 -29.28
N LEU A 409 13.93 -1.77 -28.06
CA LEU A 409 12.73 -1.43 -27.30
C LEU A 409 12.06 -0.12 -27.78
N GLY A 410 12.81 0.74 -28.49
CA GLY A 410 12.29 1.97 -29.12
C GLY A 410 11.93 1.82 -30.61
N ARG A 411 12.01 0.60 -31.18
CA ARG A 411 11.61 0.31 -32.56
C ARG A 411 10.55 -0.78 -32.60
N ARG A 412 9.29 -0.41 -32.32
CA ARG A 412 8.16 -1.09 -32.95
C ARG A 412 7.62 -0.20 -34.05
N TRP A 413 8.01 -0.57 -35.28
CA TRP A 413 7.31 -0.50 -36.56
C TRP A 413 6.46 0.75 -36.85
N ARG A 414 6.87 1.44 -37.93
CA ARG A 414 6.06 2.41 -38.68
C ARG A 414 4.78 1.79 -39.20
#